data_AF-A0A7K5DXE0-F1
#
_entry.id   AF-A0A7K5DXE0-F1
#
_cell.length_a   1.000
_cell.length_b   1.000
_cell.length_c   1.000
_cell.angle_alpha   90.00
_cell.angle_beta   90.00
_cell.angle_gamma   90.00
#
_symmetry.space_group_name_H-M   'P 1'
#
loop_
_entity.id
_entity.type
_entity.pdbx_description
1 polymer ?
#
loop_
_entity_poly.entity_id
_entity_poly.type
_entity_poly.pdbx_seq_one_letter_code
_entity_poly.pdbx_strand_id
1 'polypeptide(L)'
;LQNLVRERQTAMQIAWTREFLKYFGTFYGLSTVVLTTGAIKRKKPAVLLPLLPLSFVFCYHYDMDYGTLLERIKGEAENILETQSTLLELPKGPLTFEDLEKIRISQSNFCTEK
;
A
#
# COMPACT_ATOMS: atom_id res chain seq x y z
N LEU A 1 27.50 3.17 -5.82
CA LEU A 1 26.58 4.33 -5.97
C LEU A 1 25.09 3.93 -5.87
N GLN A 2 24.63 2.90 -6.62
CA GLN A 2 23.24 2.42 -6.57
C GLN A 2 22.78 1.99 -5.17
N ASN A 3 23.63 1.28 -4.42
CA ASN A 3 23.31 0.87 -3.04
C ASN A 3 23.07 2.07 -2.11
N LEU A 4 23.87 3.13 -2.25
CA LEU A 4 23.71 4.36 -1.47
C LEU A 4 22.40 5.10 -1.81
N VAL A 5 22.02 5.17 -3.09
CA VAL A 5 20.73 5.77 -3.49
C VAL A 5 19.57 4.94 -2.94
N ARG A 6 19.67 3.61 -3.00
CA ARG A 6 18.68 2.70 -2.43
C ARG A 6 18.53 2.89 -0.93
N GLU A 7 19.64 2.89 -0.18
CA GLU A 7 19.64 3.12 1.27
C GLU A 7 19.04 4.49 1.64
N ARG A 8 19.33 5.53 0.85
CA ARG A 8 18.73 6.86 1.06
C ARG A 8 17.24 6.88 0.77
N GLN A 9 16.79 6.20 -0.28
CA GLN A 9 15.38 6.08 -0.62
C GLN A 9 14.61 5.32 0.47
N THR A 10 15.14 4.20 0.96
CA THR A 10 14.52 3.44 2.05
C THR A 10 14.50 4.23 3.36
N ALA A 11 15.60 4.90 3.71
CA ALA A 11 15.65 5.77 4.89
C ALA A 11 14.64 6.93 4.80
N MET A 12 14.48 7.54 3.64
CA MET A 12 13.50 8.60 3.41
C MET A 12 12.06 8.09 3.54
N GLN A 13 11.76 6.91 3.00
CA GLN A 13 10.44 6.28 3.15
C GLN A 13 10.11 6.03 4.62
N ILE A 14 11.03 5.44 5.38
CA ILE A 14 10.86 5.18 6.82
C ILE A 14 10.70 6.50 7.60
N ALA A 15 11.48 7.53 7.27
CA ALA A 15 11.35 8.83 7.91
C ALA A 15 9.98 9.47 7.62
N TRP A 16 9.51 9.36 6.38
CA TRP A 16 8.20 9.89 5.97
C TRP A 16 7.06 9.19 6.71
N THR A 17 7.07 7.86 6.81
CA THR A 17 6.02 7.12 7.51
C THR A 17 6.00 7.45 9.01
N ARG A 18 7.18 7.54 9.65
CA ARG A 18 7.31 7.98 11.05
C ARG A 18 6.77 9.38 11.29
N GLU A 19 7.01 10.29 10.36
CA GLU A 19 6.49 11.65 10.47
C GLU A 19 4.97 11.68 10.28
N PHE A 20 4.45 10.89 9.34
CA PHE A 20 3.01 10.71 9.15
C PHE A 20 2.32 10.24 10.43
N LEU A 21 2.86 9.24 11.14
CA LEU A 21 2.23 8.72 12.36
C LEU A 21 2.17 9.77 13.48
N LYS A 22 3.14 10.69 13.58
CA LYS A 22 3.09 11.79 14.57
C LYS A 22 1.87 12.68 14.33
N TYR A 23 1.71 13.18 13.11
CA TYR A 23 0.60 14.06 12.76
C TYR A 23 -0.74 13.31 12.80
N PHE A 24 -0.79 12.11 12.21
CA PHE A 24 -1.99 11.28 12.21
C PHE A 24 -2.40 10.87 13.63
N GLY A 25 -1.45 10.56 14.51
CA GLY A 25 -1.71 10.25 15.91
C GLY A 25 -2.34 11.42 16.68
N THR A 26 -1.86 12.65 16.47
CA THR A 26 -2.50 13.83 17.07
C THR A 26 -3.92 14.05 16.54
N PHE A 27 -4.13 13.89 15.22
CA PHE A 27 -5.45 13.98 14.59
C PHE A 27 -6.40 12.89 15.12
N TYR A 28 -5.92 11.65 15.22
CA TYR A 28 -6.68 10.51 15.75
C TYR A 28 -7.09 10.75 17.20
N GLY A 29 -6.16 11.24 18.04
CA GLY A 29 -6.43 11.59 19.44
C GLY A 29 -7.51 12.67 19.55
N LEU A 30 -7.38 13.76 18.79
CA LEU A 30 -8.37 14.84 18.77
C LEU A 30 -9.74 14.34 18.29
N SER A 31 -9.76 13.58 17.20
CA SER A 31 -11.00 12.98 16.66
C SER A 31 -11.67 12.06 17.67
N THR A 32 -10.89 11.25 18.39
CA THR A 32 -11.40 10.36 19.44
C THR A 32 -12.09 11.16 20.55
N VAL A 33 -11.47 12.24 21.03
CA VAL A 33 -12.06 13.11 22.07
C VAL A 33 -13.35 13.76 21.57
N VAL A 34 -13.34 14.33 20.36
CA VAL A 34 -14.51 15.01 19.76
C VAL A 34 -15.67 14.04 19.54
N LEU A 35 -15.41 12.89 18.92
CA LEU A 35 -16.45 11.90 18.62
C LEU A 35 -17.00 11.24 19.90
N THR A 36 -16.15 10.97 20.89
CA THR A 36 -16.58 10.45 22.21
C THR A 36 -17.48 11.43 22.93
N THR A 37 -17.08 12.71 22.97
CA THR A 37 -17.91 13.78 23.56
C THR A 37 -19.25 13.90 22.83
N GLY A 38 -19.23 13.82 21.50
CA GLY A 38 -20.43 13.85 20.66
C GLY A 38 -21.36 12.65 20.88
N ALA A 39 -20.81 11.44 21.01
CA ALA A 39 -21.55 10.22 21.26
C ALA A 39 -22.29 10.26 22.60
N ILE A 40 -21.61 10.75 23.66
CA ILE A 40 -22.19 10.90 25.01
C ILE A 40 -23.30 11.95 24.99
N LYS A 41 -23.03 13.16 24.49
CA LYS A 41 -24.01 14.26 24.47
C LYS A 41 -25.27 13.95 23.66
N ARG A 42 -25.12 13.25 22.53
CA ARG A 42 -26.24 12.90 21.64
C ARG A 42 -26.89 11.57 21.98
N LYS A 43 -26.36 10.81 22.96
CA LYS A 43 -26.76 9.43 23.28
C LYS A 43 -26.79 8.51 22.05
N LYS A 44 -25.87 8.73 21.11
CA LYS A 44 -25.78 8.00 19.84
C LYS A 44 -24.37 7.42 19.67
N PRO A 45 -24.14 6.16 20.04
CA PRO A 45 -22.81 5.54 19.93
C PRO A 45 -22.34 5.38 18.49
N ALA A 46 -23.26 5.36 17.51
CA ALA A 46 -22.94 5.31 16.08
C ALA A 46 -22.07 6.47 15.59
N VAL A 47 -21.97 7.58 16.33
CA VAL A 47 -21.05 8.69 16.04
C VAL A 47 -19.58 8.25 16.12
N LEU A 48 -19.28 7.17 16.86
CA LEU A 48 -17.93 6.59 16.95
C LEU A 48 -17.55 5.70 15.77
N LEU A 49 -18.50 5.39 14.87
CA LEU A 49 -18.26 4.47 13.76
C LEU A 49 -17.02 4.82 12.91
N PRO A 50 -16.71 6.10 12.62
CA PRO A 50 -15.50 6.46 11.88
C PRO A 50 -14.19 6.11 12.61
N LEU A 51 -14.20 5.93 13.93
CA LEU A 51 -13.00 5.56 14.67
C LEU A 51 -12.51 4.17 14.28
N LEU A 52 -13.40 3.21 13.98
CA LEU A 52 -13.02 1.86 13.58
C LEU A 52 -12.04 1.80 12.39
N PRO A 53 -12.38 2.36 11.21
CA PRO A 53 -11.44 2.40 10.09
C PRO A 53 -10.21 3.25 10.39
N LEU A 54 -10.34 4.35 11.15
CA LEU A 54 -9.20 5.19 11.54
C LEU A 54 -8.22 4.44 12.46
N SER A 55 -8.70 3.63 13.40
CA SER A 55 -7.88 2.80 14.28
C SER A 55 -7.11 1.76 13.48
N PHE A 56 -7.74 1.17 12.45
CA PHE A 56 -7.06 0.19 11.59
C PHE A 56 -5.86 0.81 10.88
N VAL A 57 -6.04 2.01 10.31
CA VAL A 57 -4.94 2.78 9.69
C VAL A 57 -3.87 3.13 10.73
N PHE A 58 -4.27 3.59 11.91
CA PHE A 58 -3.33 3.92 12.99
C PHE A 58 -2.45 2.73 13.37
N CYS A 59 -3.07 1.58 13.66
CA CYS A 59 -2.35 0.36 14.05
C CYS A 59 -1.45 -0.15 12.93
N TYR A 60 -1.89 -0.09 11.68
CA TYR A 60 -1.07 -0.48 10.53
C TYR A 60 0.21 0.36 10.43
N HIS A 61 0.09 1.68 10.50
CA HIS A 61 1.27 2.57 10.45
C HIS A 61 2.14 2.44 11.69
N TYR A 62 1.55 2.19 12.86
CA TYR A 62 2.29 1.93 14.08
C TYR A 62 3.19 0.67 13.97
N ASP A 63 2.65 -0.44 13.48
CA ASP A 63 3.42 -1.68 13.25
C ASP A 63 4.44 -1.52 12.11
N MET A 64 4.15 -0.69 11.11
CA MET A 64 5.10 -0.35 10.04
C MET A 64 6.32 0.44 10.52
N ASP A 65 6.10 1.42 11.41
CA ASP A 65 7.14 2.37 11.83
C ASP A 65 8.01 1.86 12.98
N TYR A 66 7.38 1.15 13.92
CA TYR A 66 7.97 0.73 15.20
C TYR A 66 7.85 -0.78 15.46
N GLY A 67 7.02 -1.49 14.70
CA GLY A 67 6.83 -2.93 14.84
C GLY A 67 7.69 -3.75 13.87
N THR A 68 7.22 -4.94 13.53
CA THR A 68 7.98 -5.92 12.74
C THR A 68 7.46 -6.06 11.31
N LEU A 69 6.49 -5.24 10.91
CA LEU A 69 5.85 -5.35 9.60
C LEU A 69 6.88 -5.27 8.46
N LEU A 70 7.86 -4.35 8.54
CA LEU A 70 8.86 -4.20 7.48
C LEU A 70 9.77 -5.43 7.37
N GLU A 71 10.13 -6.05 8.49
CA GLU A 71 10.90 -7.30 8.52
C GLU A 71 10.09 -8.45 7.93
N ARG A 72 8.80 -8.53 8.25
CA ARG A 72 7.88 -9.53 7.68
C ARG A 72 7.70 -9.37 6.18
N ILE A 73 7.53 -8.14 5.70
CA ILE A 73 7.44 -7.85 4.26
C ILE A 73 8.73 -8.26 3.56
N LYS A 74 9.88 -7.96 4.17
CA LYS A 74 11.18 -8.36 3.64
C LYS A 74 11.32 -9.89 3.57
N GLY A 75 10.95 -10.61 4.64
CA GLY A 75 10.99 -12.07 4.67
C GLY A 75 10.04 -12.70 3.65
N GLU A 76 8.84 -12.15 3.46
CA GLU A 76 7.90 -12.61 2.42
C GLU A 76 8.47 -12.37 1.02
N ALA A 77 9.11 -11.22 0.78
CA ALA A 77 9.76 -10.93 -0.48
C ALA A 77 10.92 -11.90 -0.78
N GLU A 78 11.74 -12.23 0.23
CA GLU A 78 12.80 -13.25 0.12
C GLU A 78 12.19 -14.63 -0.19
N ASN A 79 11.12 -15.03 0.50
CA ASN A 79 10.42 -16.28 0.23
C ASN A 79 9.83 -16.35 -1.20
N ILE A 80 9.30 -15.24 -1.73
CA ILE A 80 8.80 -15.20 -3.11
C ILE A 80 9.96 -15.39 -4.10
N LEU A 81 11.10 -14.74 -3.88
CA LEU A 81 12.27 -14.85 -4.75
C LEU A 81 12.84 -16.28 -4.78
N GLU A 82 12.84 -16.97 -3.63
CA GLU A 82 13.43 -18.31 -3.51
C GLU A 82 12.45 -19.44 -3.87
N THR A 83 11.20 -19.34 -3.42
CA THR A 83 10.23 -20.45 -3.47
C THR A 83 9.14 -20.25 -4.52
N GLN A 84 8.82 -19.01 -4.88
CA GLN A 84 7.68 -18.67 -5.74
C GLN A 84 8.09 -17.85 -6.97
N SER A 85 9.22 -18.19 -7.58
CA SER A 85 9.76 -17.50 -8.75
C SER A 85 8.78 -17.41 -9.93
N THR A 86 7.83 -18.35 -10.03
CA THR A 86 6.75 -18.35 -11.02
C THR A 86 5.82 -17.13 -10.88
N LEU A 87 5.69 -16.52 -9.70
CA LEU A 87 4.93 -15.27 -9.51
C LEU A 87 5.61 -14.05 -10.17
N LEU A 88 6.90 -14.16 -10.45
CA LEU A 88 7.70 -13.10 -11.07
C LEU A 88 7.73 -13.23 -12.59
N GLU A 89 7.25 -14.34 -13.13
CA GLU A 89 7.15 -14.54 -14.58
C GLU A 89 6.09 -13.62 -15.17
N LEU A 90 6.40 -13.04 -16.33
CA LEU A 90 5.43 -12.23 -17.04
C LEU A 90 4.21 -13.09 -17.42
N PRO A 91 2.97 -12.63 -17.20
CA PRO A 91 1.81 -13.35 -17.70
C PRO A 91 1.91 -13.51 -19.23
N LYS A 92 1.78 -14.76 -19.70
CA LYS A 92 1.96 -15.18 -21.12
C LYS A 92 3.41 -15.17 -21.62
N GLY A 93 4.39 -15.02 -20.74
CA GLY A 93 5.81 -14.99 -21.11
C GLY A 93 6.24 -13.71 -21.81
N PRO A 94 7.47 -13.65 -22.33
CA PRO A 94 7.92 -12.51 -23.13
C PRO A 94 7.11 -12.36 -24.41
N LEU A 95 6.83 -11.12 -24.80
CA LEU A 95 6.13 -10.79 -26.05
C LEU A 95 6.82 -11.46 -27.25
N THR A 96 6.13 -12.41 -27.87
CA THR A 96 6.62 -13.05 -29.10
C THR A 96 6.25 -12.22 -30.32
N PHE A 97 6.96 -12.44 -31.44
CA PHE A 97 6.62 -11.81 -32.71
C PHE A 97 5.17 -12.10 -33.14
N GLU A 98 4.70 -13.32 -32.90
CA GLU A 98 3.32 -13.75 -33.21
C GLU A 98 2.28 -12.99 -32.39
N ASP A 99 2.58 -12.70 -31.13
CA ASP A 99 1.72 -11.87 -30.28
C ASP A 99 1.67 -10.42 -30.80
N LEU A 100 2.81 -9.87 -31.23
CA LEU A 100 2.87 -8.55 -31.87
C LEU A 100 2.10 -8.51 -33.20
N GLU A 101 2.18 -9.56 -34.00
CA GLU A 101 1.47 -9.66 -35.28
C GLU A 101 -0.05 -9.75 -35.07
N LYS A 102 -0.51 -10.51 -34.07
CA LYS A 102 -1.94 -10.54 -33.66
C LYS A 102 -2.42 -9.18 -33.15
N ILE A 103 -1.60 -8.46 -32.38
CA ILE A 103 -1.92 -7.08 -31.95
C ILE A 103 -2.03 -6.15 -33.16
N ARG A 104 -1.11 -6.26 -34.12
CA ARG A 104 -1.15 -5.45 -35.35
C ARG A 104 -2.40 -5.71 -36.19
N ILE A 105 -2.75 -6.98 -36.41
CA ILE A 105 -3.92 -7.36 -37.22
C ILE A 105 -5.22 -6.92 -36.53
N SER A 106 -5.31 -7.05 -35.20
CA SER A 106 -6.49 -6.58 -34.46
C SER A 106 -6.63 -5.05 -34.52
N GLN A 107 -5.53 -4.29 -34.47
CA GLN A 107 -5.55 -2.84 -34.66
C GLN A 107 -5.91 -2.41 -36.09
N SER A 108 -5.47 -3.15 -37.12
CA SER A 108 -5.82 -2.84 -38.51
C SER A 108 -7.30 -3.07 -38.78
N ASN A 109 -7.87 -4.17 -38.29
CA ASN A 109 -9.29 -4.49 -38.49
C ASN A 109 -10.21 -3.48 -37.79
N PHE A 110 -9.80 -2.98 -36.62
CA PHE A 110 -10.54 -1.95 -35.87
C PHE A 110 -10.61 -0.60 -36.61
N CYS A 111 -9.58 -0.24 -37.38
CA CYS A 111 -9.58 1.01 -38.16
C CYS A 111 -10.45 0.93 -39.42
N THR A 112 -10.68 -0.27 -39.95
CA THR A 112 -11.53 -0.49 -41.14
C THR A 112 -13.02 -0.60 -40.84
N GLU A 113 -13.42 -0.78 -39.57
CA GLU A 113 -14.82 -0.91 -39.13
C GLU A 113 -15.47 0.41 -38.66
N LYS A 114 -14.82 1.56 -38.89
CA LYS A 114 -15.31 2.91 -38.53
C LYS A 114 -15.59 3.76 -39.76
#